data_AF-A0A8J8A563-F1
#
_entry.id   AF-A0A8J8A563-F1
#
_cell.length_a   1.000
_cell.length_b   1.000
_cell.length_c   1.000
_cell.angle_alpha   90.00
_cell.angle_beta   90.00
_cell.angle_gamma   90.00
#
_symmetry.space_group_name_H-M   'P 1'
#
loop_
_entity.id
_entity.type
_entity.pdbx_description
1 polymer ?
#
loop_
_entity_poly.entity_id
_entity_poly.type
_entity_poly.pdbx_seq_one_letter_code
_entity_poly.pdbx_strand_id
1 'polypeptide(L)' 'MNELEEALFEARPYVEYYDRLENLVKRLWEEATDRENFLQFLNEEIERAEEPFRTDLRIFLQKFEAL' A
#
# COMPACT_ATOMS: atom_id res chain seq x y z
N MET A 1 6.24 11.00 -10.97
CA MET A 1 5.80 9.75 -10.35
C MET A 1 6.94 9.20 -9.53
N ASN A 2 6.72 9.09 -8.23
CA ASN A 2 7.55 8.29 -7.34
C ASN A 2 7.04 6.83 -7.35
N GLU A 3 7.80 5.89 -6.79
CA GLU A 3 7.44 4.46 -6.73
C GLU A 3 6.05 4.23 -6.09
N LEU A 4 5.66 5.06 -5.12
CA LEU A 4 4.35 5.01 -4.47
C LEU A 4 3.19 5.28 -5.45
N GLU A 5 3.28 6.37 -6.23
CA GLU A 5 2.25 6.75 -7.21
C GLU A 5 2.14 5.70 -8.33
N GLU A 6 3.25 5.10 -8.74
CA GLU A 6 3.27 4.05 -9.76
C GLU A 6 2.64 2.75 -9.25
N ALA A 7 2.99 2.32 -8.04
CA ALA A 7 2.37 1.16 -7.39
C ALA A 7 0.85 1.36 -7.18
N LEU A 8 0.42 2.56 -6.77
CA LEU A 8 -0.99 2.90 -6.64
C LEU A 8 -1.72 2.82 -7.99
N PHE A 9 -1.11 3.39 -9.04
CA PHE A 9 -1.67 3.35 -10.38
C PHE A 9 -1.82 1.90 -10.89
N GLU A 10 -0.81 1.06 -10.68
CA GLU A 10 -0.85 -0.36 -11.06
C GLU A 10 -1.84 -1.19 -10.25
N ALA A 11 -2.03 -0.88 -8.96
CA ALA A 11 -2.95 -1.59 -8.08
C ALA A 11 -4.42 -1.22 -8.33
N ARG A 12 -4.68 0.00 -8.82
CA ARG A 12 -6.02 0.56 -9.02
C ARG A 12 -7.05 -0.37 -9.71
N PRO A 13 -6.75 -1.09 -10.81
CA PRO A 13 -7.73 -1.96 -11.45
C PRO A 13 -8.08 -3.25 -10.66
N TYR A 14 -7.34 -3.56 -9.59
CA TYR A 14 -7.47 -4.80 -8.83
C TYR A 14 -8.02 -4.61 -7.41
N VAL A 15 -8.13 -3.36 -6.95
CA VAL A 15 -8.44 -3.00 -5.57
C VAL A 15 -9.90 -2.56 -5.45
N GLU A 16 -10.61 -3.08 -4.45
CA GLU A 16 -12.01 -2.70 -4.19
C GLU A 16 -12.12 -1.34 -3.47
N TYR A 17 -11.28 -1.12 -2.46
CA TYR A 17 -11.33 0.08 -1.62
C TYR A 17 -10.19 1.07 -1.94
N TYR A 18 -10.08 1.49 -3.20
CA TYR A 18 -8.93 2.27 -3.69
C TYR A 18 -8.71 3.56 -2.89
N ASP A 19 -9.75 4.36 -2.65
CA ASP A 19 -9.60 5.61 -1.91
C ASP A 19 -9.12 5.37 -0.47
N ARG A 20 -9.55 4.27 0.15
CA ARG A 20 -9.09 3.88 1.50
C ARG A 20 -7.63 3.44 1.47
N LEU A 21 -7.25 2.63 0.48
CA LEU A 21 -5.89 2.18 0.26
C LEU A 21 -4.96 3.38 0.04
N GLU A 22 -5.30 4.26 -0.91
CA GLU A 22 -4.52 5.44 -1.28
C GLU A 22 -4.25 6.33 -0.06
N ASN A 23 -5.29 6.65 0.71
CA ASN A 23 -5.14 7.47 1.91
C ASN A 23 -4.23 6.81 2.95
N LEU A 24 -4.36 5.49 3.14
CA LEU A 24 -3.54 4.75 4.10
C LEU A 24 -2.07 4.75 3.68
N VAL A 25 -1.76 4.33 2.44
CA VAL A 25 -0.37 4.19 1.99
C VAL A 25 0.32 5.53 1.86
N LYS A 26 -0.39 6.60 1.48
CA LYS A 26 0.17 7.97 1.48
C LYS A 26 0.53 8.43 2.89
N ARG A 27 -0.35 8.20 3.87
CA ARG A 27 -0.06 8.52 5.27
C ARG A 27 1.16 7.74 5.79
N LEU A 28 1.21 6.43 5.53
CA LEU A 28 2.36 5.61 5.93
C LEU A 28 3.65 6.06 5.26
N TRP A 29 3.58 6.48 3.99
CA TRP A 29 4.73 6.98 3.23
C TRP A 29 5.26 8.31 3.78
N GLU A 30 4.37 9.20 4.23
CA GLU A 30 4.75 10.47 4.87
C GLU A 30 5.35 10.25 6.27
N GLU A 31 4.87 9.24 7.01
CA GLU A 31 5.38 8.87 8.34
C GLU A 31 6.69 8.09 8.28
N ALA A 32 6.94 7.37 7.19
CA ALA A 32 8.13 6.55 7.02
C ALA A 32 9.39 7.40 6.78
N THR A 33 10.50 7.01 7.42
CA THR A 33 11.80 7.65 7.20
C THR A 33 12.48 7.20 5.92
N ASP A 34 12.18 5.98 5.48
CA ASP A 34 12.75 5.32 4.32
C ASP A 34 11.83 4.17 3.85
N ARG A 35 12.25 3.52 2.75
CA ARG A 35 11.50 2.42 2.13
C ARG A 35 11.33 1.21 3.06
N GLU A 36 12.35 0.86 3.84
CA GLU A 36 12.29 -0.29 4.74
C GLU A 36 11.28 -0.05 5.87
N ASN A 37 11.31 1.16 6.45
CA ASN A 37 10.35 1.56 7.46
C ASN A 37 8.91 1.63 6.93
N PHE A 38 8.71 2.10 5.69
CA PHE A 38 7.40 2.05 5.03
C PHE A 38 6.88 0.62 4.88
N LEU A 39 7.72 -0.31 4.40
CA LEU A 39 7.35 -1.72 4.25
C LEU A 39 7.00 -2.35 5.61
N GLN A 40 7.70 -2.01 6.69
CA GLN A 40 7.35 -2.45 8.03
C GLN A 40 5.95 -1.96 8.43
N PHE A 41 5.66 -0.67 8.30
CA PHE A 41 4.32 -0.13 8.63
C PHE A 41 3.21 -0.74 7.79
N LEU A 42 3.45 -0.93 6.49
CA LEU A 42 2.47 -1.55 5.60
C LEU A 42 2.18 -3.00 5.99
N ASN A 43 3.20 -3.78 6.36
CA ASN A 43 3.02 -5.15 6.83
C ASN A 43 2.23 -5.20 8.14
N GLU A 44 2.47 -4.29 9.09
CA GLU A 44 1.66 -4.19 10.30
C GLU A 44 0.18 -3.91 10.00
N GLU A 45 -0.11 -3.02 9.05
CA GLU A 45 -1.48 -2.74 8.64
C GLU A 45 -2.13 -3.93 7.91
N ILE A 46 -1.37 -4.71 7.13
CA ILE A 46 -1.85 -5.96 6.51
C ILE A 46 -2.26 -6.98 7.59
N GLU A 47 -1.45 -7.15 8.64
CA GLU A 47 -1.75 -8.08 9.74
C GLU A 47 -3.02 -7.67 10.50
N ARG A 48 -3.23 -6.37 10.70
CA ARG A 48 -4.39 -5.81 11.42
C ARG A 48 -5.66 -5.73 10.56
N ALA A 49 -5.53 -5.57 9.25
CA ALA A 49 -6.67 -5.40 8.35
C ALA A 49 -7.50 -6.68 8.26
N GLU A 50 -8.82 -6.53 8.13
CA GLU A 50 -9.74 -7.63 7.82
C GLU A 50 -9.98 -7.72 6.30
N GLU A 51 -10.43 -8.88 5.82
CA GLU A 51 -10.87 -9.04 4.43
C GLU A 51 -12.17 -8.26 4.18
N PRO A 52 -12.35 -7.62 2.99
CA PRO A 52 -11.52 -7.76 1.78
C PRO A 52 -10.32 -6.81 1.72
N PHE A 53 -10.23 -5.84 2.64
CA PHE A 53 -9.25 -4.78 2.56
C PHE A 53 -7.80 -5.27 2.75
N ARG A 54 -7.61 -6.34 3.52
CA ARG A 54 -6.30 -7.02 3.60
C ARG A 54 -5.82 -7.47 2.22
N THR A 55 -6.70 -8.00 1.38
CA THR A 55 -6.35 -8.39 0.00
C THR A 55 -5.90 -7.18 -0.82
N ASP A 56 -6.60 -6.04 -0.72
CA ASP A 56 -6.21 -4.79 -1.40
C ASP A 56 -4.79 -4.34 -1.01
N LEU A 57 -4.44 -4.40 0.28
CA LEU A 57 -3.11 -4.05 0.77
C LEU A 57 -2.02 -4.99 0.23
N ARG A 58 -2.31 -6.29 0.12
CA ARG A 58 -1.37 -7.29 -0.43
C ARG A 58 -1.15 -7.10 -1.92
N ILE A 59 -2.19 -6.75 -2.67
CA ILE A 59 -2.09 -6.41 -4.09
C ILE A 59 -1.18 -5.18 -4.24
N PHE A 60 -1.42 -4.13 -3.45
CA PHE A 60 -0.57 -2.95 -3.46
C PHE A 60 0.89 -3.29 -3.14
N LEU A 61 1.16 -4.04 -2.06
CA LEU A 61 2.51 -4.45 -1.67
C LEU A 61 3.21 -5.20 -2.81
N GLN A 62 2.52 -6.14 -3.46
CA GLN A 62 3.07 -6.88 -4.60
C GLN A 62 3.47 -5.95 -5.76
N LYS A 63 2.67 -4.91 -6.04
CA LYS A 63 2.99 -3.92 -7.07
C LYS A 63 4.16 -3.04 -6.67
N PHE A 64 4.21 -2.63 -5.41
CA PHE A 64 5.25 -1.78 -4.88
C PHE A 64 6.63 -2.46 -4.85
N GLU A 65 6.70 -3.74 -4.49
CA GLU A 65 7.95 -4.51 -4.46
C GLU A 65 8.48 -4.89 -5.86
N ALA A 66 7.64 -4.80 -6.90
CA ALA A 66 8.03 -5.08 -8.27
C ALA A 66 8.78 -3.92 -8.94
N LEU A 67 8.81 -2.74 -8.31
CA LEU A 67 9.51 -1.52 -8.73
C LEU A 67 10.89 -1.43 -8.06
#